data_AF-A0A935W255-F1
#
_entry.id   AF-A0A935W255-F1
#
_cell.length_a   1.000
_cell.length_b   1.000
_cell.length_c   1.000
_cell.angle_alpha   90.00
_cell.angle_beta   90.00
_cell.angle_gamma   90.00
#
_symmetry.space_group_name_H-M   'P 1'
#
loop_
_entity.id
_entity.type
_entity.pdbx_description
1 polymer ?
#
loop_
_entity_poly.entity_id
_entity_poly.type
_entity_poly.pdbx_seq_one_letter_code
_entity_poly.pdbx_strand_id
1 'polypeptide(L)'
;MSLRCCRLRPRRFARPIEKLRLVLLPMLLALLAACSDQRAAFEIASSQHSLTLIRIQSLVWEKTANYSVVAARLPDCQRRHEMGTAGAESKVEVYAPGNDAWILRQGKRMYVVETRTCEGFARLEAEPEGGMGPLQGTFEMRRGALAFVATARDGQSTASGAPTAP
;
A
#
# COMPACT_ATOMS: atom_id res chain seq x y z
N MET A 1 70.82 39.73 -22.26
CA MET A 1 69.66 39.82 -21.35
C MET A 1 68.58 38.86 -21.86
N SER A 2 68.49 37.60 -21.43
CA SER A 2 68.10 37.06 -20.12
C SER A 2 66.78 37.64 -19.58
N LEU A 3 65.67 36.95 -19.87
CA LEU A 3 64.40 37.05 -19.16
C LEU A 3 63.82 35.62 -19.03
N ARG A 4 64.07 35.02 -17.87
CA ARG A 4 63.24 33.95 -17.29
C ARG A 4 62.03 34.62 -16.63
N CYS A 5 60.85 34.02 -16.78
CA CYS A 5 59.63 34.07 -15.92
C CYS A 5 58.42 33.95 -16.85
N CYS A 6 57.43 33.08 -16.68
CA CYS A 6 56.96 32.34 -15.52
C CYS A 6 56.32 31.02 -16.00
N ARG A 7 56.67 29.89 -15.39
CA ARG A 7 55.85 28.66 -15.42
C ARG A 7 54.61 28.90 -14.58
N LEU A 8 53.45 29.06 -15.21
CA LEU A 8 52.16 28.93 -14.53
C LEU A 8 51.85 27.44 -14.34
N ARG A 9 51.99 26.98 -13.09
CA ARG A 9 51.42 25.70 -12.62
C ARG A 9 49.89 25.82 -12.65
N PRO A 10 49.13 24.89 -13.25
CA PRO A 10 47.71 24.78 -13.00
C PRO A 10 47.50 24.26 -11.56
N ARG A 11 46.89 25.08 -10.71
CA ARG A 11 46.42 24.68 -9.37
C ARG A 11 45.29 23.66 -9.55
N ARG A 12 45.49 22.46 -9.03
CA ARG A 12 44.45 21.42 -8.88
C ARG A 12 43.41 21.89 -7.84
N PHE A 13 42.32 22.49 -8.29
CA PHE A 13 41.13 22.79 -7.47
C PHE A 13 39.92 22.04 -8.04
N ALA A 14 39.88 20.71 -7.87
CA ALA A 14 38.73 19.92 -8.31
C ALA A 14 38.70 18.57 -7.57
N ARG A 15 38.44 18.54 -6.24
CA ARG A 15 38.32 17.25 -5.50
C ARG A 15 37.31 17.15 -4.33
N PRO A 16 36.70 18.20 -3.74
CA PRO A 16 35.80 17.96 -2.60
C PRO A 16 34.32 17.66 -2.99
N ILE A 17 33.86 18.05 -4.18
CA ILE A 17 32.43 17.97 -4.56
C ILE A 17 32.00 16.56 -5.01
N GLU A 18 32.88 15.77 -5.64
CA GLU A 18 32.53 14.42 -6.12
C GLU A 18 32.30 13.41 -4.98
N LYS A 19 33.11 13.47 -3.92
CA LYS A 19 32.97 12.55 -2.77
C LYS A 19 31.69 12.80 -1.98
N LEU A 20 31.23 14.05 -1.90
CA LEU A 20 29.99 14.41 -1.22
C LEU A 20 28.76 13.91 -1.98
N ARG A 21 28.76 14.01 -3.32
CA ARG A 21 27.71 13.43 -4.17
C ARG A 21 27.64 11.91 -4.06
N LEU A 22 28.79 11.24 -3.96
CA LEU A 22 28.85 9.78 -3.90
C LEU A 22 28.27 9.18 -2.60
N VAL A 23 28.25 9.95 -1.50
CA VAL A 23 27.65 9.53 -0.21
C VAL A 23 26.22 10.05 -0.04
N LEU A 24 25.91 11.24 -0.55
CA LEU A 24 24.58 11.83 -0.45
C LEU A 24 23.55 11.08 -1.31
N LEU A 25 23.97 10.57 -2.48
CA LEU A 25 23.09 9.83 -3.39
C LEU A 25 22.56 8.51 -2.80
N PRO A 26 23.38 7.58 -2.25
CA PRO A 26 22.86 6.36 -1.63
C PRO A 26 22.05 6.64 -0.36
N MET A 27 22.39 7.69 0.39
CA MET A 27 21.61 8.08 1.57
C MET A 27 20.20 8.58 1.16
N LEU A 28 20.11 9.37 0.09
CA LEU A 28 18.83 9.82 -0.43
C LEU A 28 18.00 8.63 -0.97
N LEU A 29 18.62 7.70 -1.71
CA LEU A 29 17.95 6.47 -2.16
C LEU A 29 17.45 5.62 -0.99
N ALA A 30 18.23 5.50 0.09
CA ALA A 30 17.81 4.76 1.29
C ALA A 30 16.62 5.44 1.98
N LEU A 31 16.55 6.77 1.99
CA LEU A 31 15.39 7.50 2.51
C LEU A 31 14.14 7.29 1.64
N LEU A 32 14.29 7.24 0.30
CA LEU A 32 13.16 6.94 -0.59
C LEU A 32 12.66 5.49 -0.44
N ALA A 33 13.57 4.55 -0.18
CA ALA A 33 13.23 3.14 0.03
C ALA A 33 12.60 2.82 1.40
N ALA A 34 12.57 3.79 2.33
CA ALA A 34 12.02 3.57 3.67
C ALA A 34 10.48 3.52 3.70
N CYS A 35 9.80 4.13 2.71
CA CYS A 35 8.34 4.10 2.60
C CYS A 35 7.89 2.80 1.91
N SER A 36 7.07 1.99 2.59
CA SER A 36 6.53 0.75 2.04
C SER A 36 5.03 0.89 1.82
N ASP A 37 4.62 1.04 0.56
CA ASP A 37 3.22 0.99 0.11
C ASP A 37 2.97 -0.41 -0.48
N GLN A 38 2.05 -1.14 0.13
CA GLN A 38 1.67 -2.49 -0.28
C GLN A 38 0.17 -2.51 -0.58
N ARG A 39 -0.20 -3.07 -1.72
CA ARG A 39 -1.59 -3.13 -2.18
C ARG A 39 -1.97 -4.54 -2.56
N ALA A 40 -3.15 -4.96 -2.13
CA ALA A 40 -3.74 -6.22 -2.52
C ALA A 40 -5.19 -5.98 -2.95
N ALA A 41 -5.53 -6.45 -4.14
CA ALA A 41 -6.88 -6.36 -4.69
C ALA A 41 -7.57 -7.73 -4.62
N PHE A 42 -8.86 -7.69 -4.33
CA PHE A 42 -9.78 -8.81 -4.43
C PHE A 42 -10.87 -8.45 -5.44
N GLU A 43 -11.04 -9.27 -6.47
CA GLU A 43 -12.09 -9.11 -7.46
C GLU A 43 -13.33 -9.88 -7.04
N ILE A 44 -14.48 -9.21 -7.04
CA ILE A 44 -15.73 -9.71 -6.47
C ILE A 44 -16.56 -10.49 -7.50
N ALA A 45 -16.39 -10.18 -8.78
CA ALA A 45 -17.08 -10.85 -9.88
C ALA A 45 -16.35 -10.65 -11.21
N SER A 46 -15.86 -9.43 -11.45
CA SER A 46 -15.08 -9.07 -12.63
C SER A 46 -14.06 -7.99 -12.26
N SER A 47 -13.10 -7.72 -13.13
CA SER A 47 -12.09 -6.68 -12.93
C SER A 47 -12.66 -5.27 -12.75
N GLN A 48 -13.93 -5.06 -13.10
CA GLN A 48 -14.63 -3.79 -12.88
C GLN A 48 -15.19 -3.68 -11.45
N HIS A 49 -15.36 -4.79 -10.73
CA HIS A 49 -15.87 -4.81 -9.36
C HIS A 49 -14.82 -5.41 -8.44
N SER A 50 -14.03 -4.53 -7.81
CA SER A 50 -12.89 -4.92 -6.99
C SER A 50 -12.84 -4.16 -5.67
N LEU A 51 -12.35 -4.84 -4.65
CA LEU A 51 -12.06 -4.28 -3.35
C LEU A 51 -10.56 -4.36 -3.10
N THR A 52 -9.91 -3.19 -2.97
CA THR A 52 -8.46 -3.10 -2.83
C THR A 52 -8.09 -2.62 -1.45
N LEU A 53 -7.28 -3.40 -0.75
CA LEU A 53 -6.67 -3.01 0.51
C LEU A 53 -5.30 -2.37 0.24
N ILE A 54 -5.13 -1.15 0.72
CA ILE A 54 -3.88 -0.40 0.67
C ILE A 54 -3.34 -0.27 2.09
N ARG A 55 -2.11 -0.74 2.28
CA ARG A 55 -1.35 -0.63 3.52
C ARG A 55 -0.15 0.29 3.27
N ILE A 56 -0.07 1.39 4.00
CA ILE A 56 1.03 2.35 3.93
C ILE A 56 1.78 2.32 5.26
N GLN A 57 3.04 1.92 5.21
CA GLN A 57 3.95 1.93 6.34
C GLN A 57 5.01 3.02 6.11
N SER A 58 5.05 4.00 7.01
CA SER A 58 5.95 5.16 6.86
C SER A 58 7.42 4.76 6.89
N LEU A 59 7.79 3.79 7.74
CA LEU A 59 9.14 3.26 7.82
C LEU A 59 9.10 1.74 7.96
N VAL A 60 9.99 1.02 7.26
CA VAL A 60 10.02 -0.46 7.26
C VAL A 60 10.25 -1.09 8.64
N TRP A 61 10.77 -0.32 9.62
CA TRP A 61 11.00 -0.76 11.00
C TRP A 61 9.85 -0.46 11.96
N GLU A 62 8.83 0.31 11.54
CA GLU A 62 7.67 0.60 12.38
C GLU A 62 6.76 -0.63 12.52
N LYS A 63 6.18 -0.84 13.71
CA LYS A 63 5.23 -1.96 13.91
C LYS A 63 3.80 -1.61 13.54
N THR A 64 3.55 -0.41 13.05
CA THR A 64 2.23 0.11 12.68
C THR A 64 2.19 0.48 11.21
N ALA A 65 1.01 0.34 10.60
CA ALA A 65 0.73 0.74 9.24
C ALA A 65 -0.65 1.39 9.15
N ASN A 66 -0.80 2.33 8.22
CA ASN A 66 -2.08 2.95 7.88
C ASN A 66 -2.80 2.07 6.87
N TYR A 67 -4.04 1.71 7.18
CA TYR A 67 -4.88 0.89 6.33
C TYR A 67 -5.97 1.75 5.70
N SER A 68 -6.12 1.60 4.39
CA SER A 68 -7.20 2.21 3.63
C SER A 68 -7.78 1.19 2.66
N VAL A 69 -9.09 1.20 2.48
CA VAL A 69 -9.80 0.33 1.55
C VAL A 69 -10.31 1.17 0.40
N VAL A 70 -10.17 0.66 -0.81
CA VAL A 70 -10.74 1.25 -2.00
C VAL A 70 -11.86 0.34 -2.47
N ALA A 71 -13.08 0.85 -2.41
CA ALA A 71 -14.23 0.22 -3.04
C ALA A 71 -14.31 0.72 -4.48
N ALA A 72 -14.29 -0.20 -5.44
CA ALA A 72 -14.39 0.13 -6.86
C ALA A 72 -15.46 -0.74 -7.54
N ARG A 73 -16.37 -0.06 -8.24
CA ARG A 73 -17.36 -0.63 -9.15
C ARG A 73 -17.36 0.22 -10.41
N LEU A 74 -16.39 -0.01 -11.29
CA LEU A 74 -16.28 0.72 -12.54
C LEU A 74 -17.43 0.33 -13.48
N PRO A 75 -17.94 1.27 -14.29
CA PRO A 75 -17.62 2.70 -14.32
C PRO A 75 -18.41 3.54 -13.30
N ASP A 76 -19.27 2.92 -12.49
CA ASP A 76 -20.22 3.59 -11.60
C ASP A 76 -19.54 4.42 -10.51
N CYS A 77 -18.59 3.84 -9.78
CA CYS A 77 -17.92 4.51 -8.66
C CYS A 77 -16.55 3.93 -8.31
N GLN A 78 -15.68 4.78 -7.76
CA GLN A 78 -14.44 4.38 -7.09
C GLN A 78 -14.15 5.35 -5.95
N ARG A 79 -14.01 4.85 -4.72
CA ARG A 79 -13.70 5.70 -3.56
C ARG A 79 -12.77 5.01 -2.58
N ARG A 80 -11.82 5.79 -2.07
CA ARG A 80 -10.90 5.39 -1.01
C ARG A 80 -11.44 5.82 0.35
N HIS A 81 -11.47 4.88 1.27
CA HIS A 81 -11.87 5.07 2.67
C HIS A 81 -10.73 4.72 3.60
N GLU A 82 -10.51 5.55 4.62
CA GLU A 82 -9.47 5.31 5.62
C GLU A 82 -10.03 4.49 6.78
N MET A 83 -9.38 3.36 7.08
CA MET A 83 -9.72 2.52 8.24
C MET A 83 -8.92 2.92 9.49
N GLY A 84 -7.79 3.60 9.29
CA GLY A 84 -6.90 4.10 10.33
C GLY A 84 -5.64 3.24 10.50
N THR A 85 -4.95 3.44 11.61
CA THR A 85 -3.71 2.71 11.92
C THR A 85 -3.97 1.39 12.63
N ALA A 86 -3.24 0.34 12.22
CA ALA A 86 -3.19 -0.95 12.89
C ALA A 86 -1.78 -1.55 12.81
N GLY A 87 -1.59 -2.73 13.40
CA GLY A 87 -0.31 -3.44 13.36
C GLY A 87 0.14 -3.72 11.92
N ALA A 88 1.44 -3.64 11.65
CA ALA A 88 2.02 -3.90 10.34
C ALA A 88 1.64 -5.28 9.77
N GLU A 89 1.51 -6.29 10.63
CA GLU A 89 1.17 -7.68 10.28
C GLU A 89 -0.29 -8.04 10.59
N SER A 90 -1.18 -7.04 10.76
CA SER A 90 -2.57 -7.31 11.09
C SER A 90 -3.31 -7.94 9.91
N LYS A 91 -3.97 -9.07 10.16
CA LYS A 91 -4.85 -9.72 9.18
C LYS A 91 -6.15 -8.94 9.04
N VAL A 92 -6.63 -8.83 7.81
CA VAL A 92 -7.93 -8.23 7.49
C VAL A 92 -8.81 -9.27 6.81
N GLU A 93 -9.84 -9.73 7.49
CA GLU A 93 -10.79 -10.71 6.98
C GLU A 93 -11.91 -10.00 6.22
N VAL A 94 -12.31 -10.56 5.08
CA VAL A 94 -13.35 -10.01 4.20
C VAL A 94 -14.55 -10.94 4.20
N TYR A 95 -15.68 -10.42 4.61
CA TYR A 95 -16.95 -11.14 4.61
C TYR A 95 -17.95 -10.48 3.67
N ALA A 96 -18.81 -11.30 3.05
CA ALA A 96 -19.82 -10.86 2.10
C ALA A 96 -21.24 -11.15 2.64
N PRO A 97 -21.85 -10.25 3.42
CA PRO A 97 -23.24 -10.38 3.88
C PRO A 97 -24.26 -10.33 2.74
N GLY A 98 -23.89 -9.81 1.57
CA GLY A 98 -24.77 -9.64 0.41
C GLY A 98 -25.13 -8.16 0.16
N ASN A 99 -25.92 -7.90 -0.88
CA ASN A 99 -26.32 -6.54 -1.31
C ASN A 99 -25.15 -5.60 -1.68
N ASP A 100 -24.06 -6.13 -2.24
CA ASP A 100 -22.85 -5.36 -2.58
C ASP A 100 -22.19 -4.65 -1.36
N ALA A 101 -22.52 -5.11 -0.15
CA ALA A 101 -21.90 -4.70 1.10
C ALA A 101 -20.87 -5.73 1.54
N TRP A 102 -19.75 -5.23 2.07
CA TRP A 102 -18.58 -6.00 2.46
C TRP A 102 -18.20 -5.62 3.88
N ILE A 103 -17.91 -6.62 4.70
CA ILE A 103 -17.45 -6.40 6.07
C ILE A 103 -15.96 -6.74 6.12
N LEU A 104 -15.15 -5.74 6.45
CA LEU A 104 -13.73 -5.90 6.74
C LEU A 104 -13.54 -5.98 8.24
N ARG A 105 -13.03 -7.10 8.72
CA ARG A 105 -12.66 -7.28 10.12
C ARG A 105 -11.15 -7.17 10.27
N GLN A 106 -10.73 -6.19 11.05
CA GLN A 106 -9.33 -5.98 11.43
C GLN A 106 -9.17 -6.23 12.93
N GLY A 107 -8.94 -7.49 13.28
CA GLY A 107 -8.84 -7.94 14.68
C GLY A 107 -10.12 -7.70 15.47
N LYS A 108 -10.15 -6.61 16.25
CA LYS A 108 -11.31 -6.21 17.08
C LYS A 108 -12.20 -5.14 16.46
N ARG A 109 -11.75 -4.48 15.38
CA ARG A 109 -12.52 -3.44 14.69
C ARG A 109 -13.17 -4.04 13.46
N MET A 110 -14.41 -3.65 13.20
CA MET A 110 -15.13 -4.02 11.99
C MET A 110 -15.44 -2.77 11.19
N TYR A 111 -15.41 -2.90 9.87
CA TYR A 111 -15.73 -1.83 8.94
C TYR A 111 -16.68 -2.39 7.90
N VAL A 112 -17.78 -1.70 7.65
CA VAL A 112 -18.69 -1.99 6.54
C VAL A 112 -18.33 -1.07 5.39
N VAL A 113 -18.16 -1.63 4.20
CA VAL A 113 -18.00 -0.88 2.97
C VAL A 113 -19.01 -1.34 1.91
N GLU A 114 -19.71 -0.40 1.30
CA GLU A 114 -20.64 -0.65 0.19
C GLU A 114 -19.95 -0.33 -1.13
N THR A 115 -20.03 -1.28 -2.07
CA THR A 115 -19.45 -1.14 -3.42
C THR A 115 -20.46 -0.66 -4.46
N ARG A 116 -21.76 -0.57 -4.12
CA ARG A 116 -22.80 -0.08 -5.03
C ARG A 116 -22.74 1.43 -5.25
N THR A 117 -22.52 2.20 -4.20
CA THR A 117 -22.37 3.67 -4.26
C THR A 117 -20.94 4.13 -3.97
N CYS A 118 -20.09 3.24 -3.46
CA CYS A 118 -18.76 3.54 -2.95
C CYS A 118 -18.73 4.60 -1.83
N GLU A 119 -19.87 5.05 -1.30
CA GLU A 119 -19.94 6.05 -0.22
C GLU A 119 -20.24 5.44 1.14
N GLY A 120 -20.89 4.28 1.18
CA GLY A 120 -21.20 3.59 2.42
C GLY A 120 -19.93 3.06 3.07
N PHE A 121 -19.37 3.81 4.03
CA PHE A 121 -18.28 3.36 4.89
C PHE A 121 -18.60 3.70 6.33
N ALA A 122 -18.66 2.67 7.18
CA ALA A 122 -18.92 2.83 8.60
C ALA A 122 -18.02 1.91 9.43
N ARG A 123 -17.54 2.40 10.56
CA ARG A 123 -16.87 1.57 11.56
C ARG A 123 -17.91 1.03 12.53
N LEU A 124 -17.81 -0.25 12.85
CA LEU A 124 -18.64 -0.91 13.84
C LEU A 124 -17.76 -1.40 14.99
N GLU A 125 -18.21 -1.14 16.21
CA GLU A 125 -17.63 -1.70 17.43
C GLU A 125 -18.17 -3.10 17.76
N ALA A 126 -19.31 -3.49 17.17
CA ALA A 126 -19.96 -4.79 17.37
C ALA A 126 -20.37 -5.44 16.04
N GLU A 127 -20.60 -6.74 16.09
CA GLU A 127 -21.04 -7.52 14.93
C GLU A 127 -22.44 -7.03 14.47
N PRO A 128 -22.66 -6.73 13.18
CA PRO A 128 -23.94 -6.24 12.73
C PRO A 128 -25.02 -7.32 12.92
N GLU A 129 -26.21 -6.93 13.38
CA GLU A 129 -27.33 -7.86 13.66
C GLU A 129 -27.76 -8.68 12.42
N GLY A 130 -27.43 -8.20 11.21
CA GLY A 130 -27.65 -8.90 9.94
C GLY A 130 -26.67 -10.06 9.66
N GLY A 131 -25.72 -10.33 10.55
CA GLY A 131 -24.69 -11.37 10.37
C GLY A 131 -23.56 -10.95 9.42
N MET A 132 -22.36 -11.53 9.62
CA MET A 132 -21.20 -11.19 8.78
C MET A 132 -21.25 -11.78 7.36
N GLY A 133 -22.08 -12.80 7.13
CA GLY A 133 -22.11 -13.54 5.87
C GLY A 133 -20.90 -14.48 5.69
N PRO A 134 -20.79 -15.16 4.53
CA PRO A 134 -19.65 -16.02 4.22
C PRO A 134 -18.33 -15.26 4.15
N LEU A 135 -17.30 -15.83 4.78
CA LEU A 135 -15.91 -15.40 4.62
C LEU A 135 -15.46 -15.65 3.18
N GLN A 136 -14.99 -14.61 2.52
CA GLN A 136 -14.49 -14.67 1.14
C GLN A 136 -12.97 -14.85 1.10
N GLY A 137 -12.28 -14.28 2.08
CA GLY A 137 -10.84 -14.38 2.18
C GLY A 137 -10.26 -13.51 3.27
N THR A 138 -8.94 -13.56 3.36
CA THR A 138 -8.17 -12.79 4.33
C THR A 138 -6.99 -12.13 3.64
N PHE A 139 -6.85 -10.82 3.81
CA PHE A 139 -5.61 -10.13 3.52
C PHE A 139 -4.62 -10.41 4.65
N GLU A 140 -3.52 -11.05 4.33
CA GLU A 140 -2.44 -11.33 5.26
C GLU A 140 -1.08 -11.05 4.62
N MET A 141 -0.10 -10.75 5.46
CA MET A 141 1.28 -10.60 5.03
C MET A 141 1.87 -11.98 4.75
N ARG A 142 2.22 -12.25 3.50
CA ARG A 142 2.92 -13.48 3.07
C ARG A 142 4.29 -13.13 2.56
N ARG A 143 5.32 -13.67 3.22
CA ARG A 143 6.73 -13.47 2.86
C ARG A 143 7.11 -11.98 2.70
N GLY A 144 6.50 -11.10 3.51
CA GLY A 144 6.75 -9.66 3.46
C GLY A 144 5.95 -8.88 2.42
N ALA A 145 5.04 -9.52 1.67
CA ALA A 145 4.12 -8.85 0.75
C ALA A 145 2.66 -9.01 1.21
N LEU A 146 1.83 -8.00 1.00
CA LEU A 146 0.40 -8.07 1.30
C LEU A 146 -0.27 -8.96 0.24
N ALA A 147 -0.88 -10.07 0.64
CA ALA A 147 -1.54 -11.01 -0.26
C ALA A 147 -2.97 -11.27 0.19
N PHE A 148 -3.89 -11.37 -0.76
CA PHE A 148 -5.25 -11.83 -0.50
C PHE A 148 -5.31 -13.36 -0.60
N VAL A 149 -5.80 -14.00 0.45
CA VAL A 149 -5.96 -15.45 0.53
C VAL A 149 -7.44 -15.77 0.48
N ALA A 150 -7.92 -16.15 -0.70
CA ALA A 150 -9.32 -16.53 -0.90
C ALA A 150 -9.67 -17.82 -0.15
N THR A 151 -10.84 -17.85 0.47
CA THR A 151 -11.39 -19.04 1.13
C THR A 151 -12.19 -19.84 0.12
N ALA A 152 -11.51 -20.52 -0.81
CA ALA A 152 -12.08 -21.47 -1.77
C ALA A 152 -13.49 -21.12 -2.31
N ARG A 153 -13.65 -19.90 -2.84
CA ARG A 153 -14.61 -19.58 -3.88
C ARG A 153 -13.92 -18.66 -4.88
N ASP A 154 -13.57 -19.28 -5.99
CA ASP A 154 -13.23 -18.70 -7.29
C ASP A 154 -11.85 -18.02 -7.43
N GLY A 155 -11.02 -18.68 -8.24
CA GLY A 155 -9.63 -18.32 -8.48
C GLY A 155 -9.47 -17.12 -9.41
N GLN A 156 -9.24 -15.94 -8.83
CA GLN A 156 -8.40 -14.91 -9.44
C GLN A 156 -8.00 -13.87 -8.39
N SER A 157 -6.97 -14.20 -7.60
CA SER A 157 -6.15 -13.16 -6.97
C SER A 157 -4.93 -12.97 -7.87
N THR A 158 -5.12 -12.34 -9.02
CA THR A 158 -4.01 -11.84 -9.82
C THR A 158 -3.44 -10.63 -9.11
N ALA A 159 -2.31 -10.85 -8.44
CA ALA A 159 -1.43 -9.81 -7.95
C ALA A 159 -1.30 -8.69 -8.98
N SER A 160 -1.71 -7.46 -8.63
CA SER A 160 -1.22 -6.30 -9.38
C SER A 160 -1.34 -5.01 -8.57
N GLY A 161 -0.21 -4.35 -8.45
CA GLY A 161 -0.06 -3.06 -7.77
C GLY A 161 1.38 -2.57 -7.70
N ALA A 162 2.21 -2.88 -8.69
CA ALA A 162 3.47 -2.16 -8.90
C ALA A 162 3.28 -1.21 -10.09
N PRO A 163 3.27 0.12 -9.90
CA PRO A 163 3.44 1.04 -11.02
C PRO A 163 4.91 1.04 -11.42
N THR A 164 5.20 0.48 -12.59
CA THR A 164 6.44 0.72 -13.32
C THR A 164 6.47 2.19 -13.73
N ALA A 165 7.46 2.94 -13.26
CA ALA A 165 7.72 4.31 -13.71
C ALA A 165 8.54 4.30 -15.02
N PRO A 166 8.33 5.28 -15.93
CA PRO A 166 9.08 5.40 -17.19
C PRO A 166 10.54 5.84 -17.01
#